data_AF-A0A0C2DRX1-F1
#
_entry.id   AF-A0A0C2DRX1-F1
#
_cell.length_a   1.000
_cell.length_b   1.000
_cell.length_c   1.000
_cell.angle_alpha   90.00
_cell.angle_beta   90.00
_cell.angle_gamma   90.00
#
_symmetry.space_group_name_H-M   'P 1'
#
loop_
_entity.id
_entity.type
_entity.pdbx_description
1 polymer ?
#
loop_
_entity_poly.entity_id
_entity_poly.type
_entity_poly.pdbx_seq_one_letter_code
_entity_poly.pdbx_strand_id
1 'polypeptide(L)' 'MFCGQVVGNISSFIPDVVKARLAASLLFYLIEHPTDIDSLSEDGFRKKLSGHVIFRNVFFNYPTRKHTRVLRGLNLE' A
#
# COMPACT_ATOMS: atom_id res chain seq x y z
N MET A 1 12.20 16.80 47.39
CA MET A 1 12.57 15.41 47.04
C MET A 1 11.60 14.77 46.04
N PHE A 2 10.29 15.00 46.16
CA PHE A 2 9.26 14.34 45.32
C PHE A 2 9.29 14.66 43.81
N CYS A 3 9.69 15.87 43.40
CA CYS A 3 9.65 16.26 41.98
C CYS A 3 10.68 15.50 41.10
N GLY A 4 11.89 15.25 41.62
CA GLY A 4 12.93 14.51 40.89
C GLY A 4 12.59 13.04 40.68
N GLN A 5 11.91 12.41 41.64
CA GLN A 5 11.45 11.02 41.53
C GLN A 5 10.34 10.86 40.48
N VAL A 6 9.43 11.84 40.39
CA VAL A 6 8.36 11.85 39.38
C VAL A 6 8.95 12.02 37.98
N VAL A 7 9.93 12.91 37.79
CA VAL A 7 10.64 13.07 36.50
C VAL A 7 11.37 11.79 36.09
N GLY A 8 12.05 11.11 37.01
CA GLY A 8 12.72 9.84 36.73
C GLY A 8 11.75 8.76 36.26
N ASN A 9 10.58 8.66 36.89
CA ASN A 9 9.53 7.72 36.50
C ASN A 9 8.92 8.06 35.13
N ILE A 10 8.68 9.33 34.83
CA ILE A 10 8.17 9.78 33.52
C ILE A 10 9.21 9.54 32.42
N SER A 11 10.49 9.76 32.72
CA SER A 11 11.59 9.58 31.77
C SER A 11 11.68 8.14 31.23
N SER A 12 11.30 7.15 32.04
CA SER A 12 11.28 5.74 31.64
C SER A 12 10.24 5.43 30.55
N PHE A 13 9.18 6.23 30.42
CA PHE A 13 8.12 6.03 29.41
C PHE A 13 8.41 6.73 28.08
N ILE A 14 9.34 7.68 28.04
CA ILE A 14 9.73 8.40 26.82
C ILE A 14 10.04 7.46 25.63
N PRO A 15 10.88 6.41 25.77
CA PRO A 15 11.19 5.53 24.65
C PRO A 15 9.95 4.81 24.09
N ASP A 16 8.98 4.46 24.94
CA ASP A 16 7.76 3.79 24.51
C ASP A 16 6.82 4.74 23.77
N VAL A 17 6.72 6.00 24.21
CA VAL A 17 5.98 7.04 23.47
C VAL A 17 6.59 7.27 22.10
N VAL A 18 7.93 7.31 21.98
CA VAL A 18 8.60 7.46 20.68
C VAL A 18 8.29 6.28 19.76
N LYS A 19 8.39 5.04 20.26
CA LYS A 19 8.03 3.84 19.48
C LYS A 19 6.57 3.85 19.06
N ALA A 20 5.65 4.22 19.94
CA ALA A 20 4.23 4.31 19.65
C ALA A 20 3.95 5.33 18.54
N ARG A 21 4.59 6.50 18.58
CA ARG A 21 4.48 7.52 17.53
C ARG A 21 4.98 7.02 16.18
N LEU A 22 6.10 6.31 16.14
CA LEU A 22 6.63 5.72 14.90
C LEU A 22 5.67 4.65 14.34
N ALA A 23 5.20 3.74 15.19
CA ALA A 23 4.23 2.73 14.77
C ALA A 23 2.93 3.35 14.24
N ALA A 24 2.40 4.36 14.93
CA ALA A 24 1.22 5.10 14.47
C ALA A 24 1.48 5.77 13.11
N SER A 25 2.65 6.38 12.91
CA SER A 25 2.98 7.03 11.63
C SER A 25 3.02 6.04 10.46
N LEU A 26 3.57 4.83 10.66
CA LEU A 26 3.57 3.78 9.66
C LEU A 26 2.16 3.27 9.36
N LEU A 27 1.33 3.16 10.40
CA LEU A 27 -0.05 2.71 10.27
C LEU A 27 -0.87 3.71 9.44
N PHE A 28 -0.80 5.00 9.76
CA PHE A 28 -1.46 6.04 8.96
C PHE A 28 -0.95 6.09 7.53
N TYR A 29 0.37 5.96 7.33
CA TYR A 29 0.95 5.88 5.99
C TYR A 29 0.39 4.72 5.17
N LEU A 30 0.18 3.54 5.79
CA LEU A 30 -0.39 2.37 5.11
C LEU A 30 -1.88 2.54 4.81
N ILE A 31 -2.65 3.14 5.72
CA ILE A 31 -4.10 3.37 5.51
C ILE A 31 -4.33 4.40 4.39
N GLU A 32 -3.56 5.49 4.39
CA GLU A 32 -3.73 6.59 3.44
C GLU A 32 -2.98 6.36 2.12
N HIS A 33 -2.28 5.23 1.98
CA HIS A 33 -1.49 4.96 0.78
C HIS A 33 -2.39 4.89 -0.45
N PRO A 34 -2.23 5.80 -1.44
CA PRO A 34 -3.05 5.76 -2.64
C PRO A 34 -2.69 4.52 -3.45
N THR A 35 -3.68 3.66 -3.72
CA THR A 35 -3.51 2.53 -4.63
C THR A 35 -3.76 2.99 -6.07
N ASP A 36 -2.88 2.59 -7.00
CA ASP A 36 -3.04 2.94 -8.43
C ASP A 36 -4.34 2.36 -9.04
N ILE A 37 -4.84 1.26 -8.46
CA ILE A 37 -6.08 0.60 -8.83
C ILE A 37 -6.91 0.43 -7.56
N ASP A 38 -7.96 1.24 -7.42
CA ASP A 38 -8.90 1.13 -6.31
C ASP A 38 -9.89 -0.02 -6.58
N SER A 39 -9.81 -1.06 -5.74
CA SER A 39 -10.69 -2.23 -5.83
C SER A 39 -12.02 -2.03 -5.13
N LEU A 40 -12.14 -1.01 -4.28
CA LEU A 40 -13.36 -0.68 -3.53
C LEU A 40 -14.21 0.37 -4.24
N SER A 41 -13.69 1.00 -5.29
CA SER A 41 -14.45 1.94 -6.11
C SER A 41 -15.68 1.25 -6.71
N GLU A 42 -16.82 1.93 -6.60
CA GLU A 42 -18.05 1.52 -7.28
C GLU A 42 -18.14 2.02 -8.72
N ASP A 43 -17.17 2.82 -9.14
CA ASP A 43 -17.11 3.41 -10.46
C ASP A 43 -16.83 2.34 -11.54
N GLY A 44 -17.26 2.65 -12.76
CA GLY A 44 -17.03 1.81 -13.93
C GLY A 44 -18.26 1.01 -14.37
N PHE A 45 -18.04 0.17 -15.37
CA PHE A 45 -19.13 -0.48 -16.10
C PHE A 45 -19.32 -1.95 -15.67
N ARG A 46 -20.43 -2.23 -14.98
CA ARG A 46 -20.77 -3.59 -14.51
C ARG A 46 -21.70 -4.30 -15.51
N LYS A 47 -21.13 -4.90 -16.58
CA LYS A 47 -21.89 -5.69 -17.57
C LYS A 47 -21.94 -7.17 -17.18
N LYS A 48 -23.01 -7.88 -17.57
CA LYS A 48 -22.98 -9.35 -17.64
C LYS A 48 -21.92 -9.79 -18.66
N LEU A 49 -20.97 -10.60 -18.20
CA LEU A 49 -19.84 -11.08 -19.00
C LEU A 49 -20.28 -12.25 -19.90
N SER A 50 -19.96 -12.17 -21.19
CA SER A 50 -20.26 -13.22 -22.20
C SER A 50 -19.11 -14.22 -22.40
N GLY A 51 -17.98 -14.03 -21.73
CA GLY A 51 -16.84 -14.96 -21.75
C GLY A 51 -15.84 -14.79 -22.91
N HIS A 52 -16.00 -13.80 -23.79
CA HIS A 52 -15.03 -13.52 -24.84
C HIS A 52 -13.95 -12.55 -24.34
N VAL A 53 -12.69 -13.00 -24.31
CA VAL A 53 -11.54 -12.24 -23.81
C VAL A 53 -10.54 -12.07 -24.95
N ILE A 54 -10.25 -10.83 -25.30
CA ILE A 54 -9.32 -10.51 -26.38
C ILE A 54 -8.13 -9.73 -25.81
N PHE A 55 -6.92 -10.21 -26.09
CA PHE A 55 -5.68 -9.46 -25.88
C PHE A 55 -5.19 -8.92 -27.23
N ARG A 56 -4.93 -7.62 -27.30
CA ARG A 56 -4.39 -6.98 -28.51
C ARG A 56 -3.14 -6.19 -28.17
N ASN A 57 -2.01 -6.63 -28.74
CA ASN A 57 -0.71 -6.00 -28.66
C ASN A 57 -0.32 -5.61 -27.22
N VAL A 58 -0.54 -6.53 -26.27
CA VAL A 58 -0.34 -6.23 -24.85
C VAL A 58 1.15 -6.33 -24.50
N PHE A 59 1.67 -5.25 -23.90
CA PHE A 59 3.01 -5.19 -23.32
C PHE A 59 2.89 -5.07 -21.81
N PHE A 60 3.65 -5.88 -21.08
CA PHE A 60 3.58 -5.91 -19.63
C PHE A 60 4.94 -6.20 -18.99
N ASN A 61 5.24 -5.41 -17.96
CA ASN A 61 6.40 -5.56 -17.09
C ASN A 61 5.91 -5.55 -15.64
N TYR A 62 6.43 -6.44 -14.81
CA TYR A 62 6.16 -6.36 -13.37
C TYR A 62 6.80 -5.08 -12.77
N PRO A 63 6.09 -4.32 -11.92
CA PRO A 63 6.63 -3.11 -11.31
C PRO A 63 7.92 -3.33 -10.51
N THR A 64 8.06 -4.50 -9.87
CA THR A 64 9.26 -4.91 -9.12
C THR A 64 10.45 -5.26 -10.00
N ARG A 65 10.24 -5.54 -11.30
CA ARG A 65 11.28 -5.92 -12.27
C ARG A 65 11.11 -5.16 -13.59
N LYS A 66 11.26 -3.84 -13.53
CA LYS A 66 11.03 -2.93 -14.67
C LYS A 66 11.90 -3.24 -15.90
N HIS A 67 13.11 -3.78 -15.69
CA HIS A 67 14.07 -4.07 -16.76
C HIS A 67 13.72 -5.29 -17.61
N THR A 68 12.89 -6.21 -17.10
CA THR A 68 12.53 -7.44 -17.80
C THR A 68 11.09 -7.36 -18.28
N ARG A 69 10.91 -7.24 -19.59
CA ARG A 69 9.60 -7.29 -20.24
C ARG A 69 9.12 -8.73 -20.39
N VAL A 70 7.96 -9.03 -19.80
CA VAL A 70 7.34 -10.37 -19.81
C VAL A 70 6.47 -10.54 -21.05
N LEU A 71 5.47 -9.66 -21.24
CA LEU A 71 4.64 -9.68 -22.46
C LEU A 71 5.24 -8.73 -23.49
N ARG A 72 5.51 -9.24 -24.70
CA ARG A 72 6.16 -8.51 -25.81
C ARG A 72 5.23 -8.42 -27.02
N GLY A 73 4.03 -7.87 -26.83
CA GLY A 73 3.02 -7.76 -27.88
C GLY A 73 2.17 -9.02 -28.00
N LEU A 74 1.58 -9.45 -26.88
CA LEU A 74 0.69 -10.62 -26.85
C LEU A 74 -0.62 -10.29 -27.58
N ASN A 75 -1.00 -11.15 -28.52
CA ASN A 75 -2.31 -11.17 -29.18
C ASN A 75 -2.98 -12.53 -28.91
N LEU A 76 -4.23 -12.52 -28.45
CA LEU A 76 -5.00 -13.73 -28.15
C LEU A 76 -6.50 -13.41 -28.28
N GLU A 77 -7.28 -14.34 -28.81
CA GLU A 77 -8.73 -14.20 -29.07
C GLU A 77 -9.52 -15.36 -28.46
#